data_AF-A0A352PPY5-F1
#
_entry.id   AF-A0A352PPY5-F1
#
_cell.length_a   1.000
_cell.length_b   1.000
_cell.length_c   1.000
_cell.angle_alpha   90.00
_cell.angle_beta   90.00
_cell.angle_gamma   90.00
#
_symmetry.space_group_name_H-M   'P 1'
#
loop_
_entity.id
_entity.type
_entity.pdbx_description
1 polymer ?
#
loop_
_entity_poly.entity_id
_entity_poly.type
_entity_poly.pdbx_seq_one_letter_code
_entity_poly.pdbx_strand_id
1 'polypeptide(L)'
;MGRRFGVRMFQSSSQHRLRHQRLPSHSDPDRPCLAMIRRPPQKLMVEKDVAASPMVQTLLQRLPRIPMTIVDRIADGNPFDPDLLEVVAFKGRFIKKCPGTQQYLCCGYQILHGGIQCNLDCSYCILQAYLNQPNLRVFGNTDDLFAELDAHLLANPHQLHRFGTGEFTDSLLLDPWTGASRRLVPFFARQPHAVLELKTKTDCIDNLADLPHNGHTIVAWSLNAESIRSGEESRAASIGQRLAAAKRCADWGYWLAFHFDPLLEHPHWEETYRQVVARLFDQIDPTRVVWISLGAFRFMPELKPIIQQRHPRSRIVYGEFIRGLDGKMRYFRDIRVGLYRVMADAIRQAAPEVCLYLCMESEDMWRAALGFSPEDRGGLPAMLDEAVRQRMRIGICRSHDASRSCGNDV
;
A
#
# COMPACT_ATOMS: atom_id res chain seq x y z
N MET A 1 -41.92 11.42 -63.44
CA MET A 1 -43.24 11.33 -62.76
C MET A 1 -43.27 10.00 -62.03
N GLY A 2 -42.95 9.96 -60.73
CA GLY A 2 -43.86 10.37 -59.67
C GLY A 2 -44.54 9.13 -59.10
N ARG A 3 -44.17 8.68 -57.90
CA ARG A 3 -45.01 7.92 -56.96
C ARG A 3 -44.38 7.98 -55.56
N ARG A 4 -45.12 8.61 -54.65
CA ARG A 4 -44.79 8.86 -53.24
C ARG A 4 -44.83 7.54 -52.46
N PHE A 5 -43.81 7.29 -51.63
CA PHE A 5 -43.83 6.27 -50.59
C PHE A 5 -44.28 6.89 -49.27
N GLY A 6 -45.33 6.32 -48.68
CA GLY A 6 -45.89 6.71 -47.38
C GLY A 6 -45.04 6.20 -46.21
N VAL A 7 -45.02 7.01 -45.16
CA VAL A 7 -44.23 6.86 -43.93
C VAL A 7 -44.93 5.94 -42.91
N ARG A 8 -44.08 5.28 -42.13
CA ARG A 8 -44.28 4.38 -40.98
C ARG A 8 -45.28 4.87 -39.92
N MET A 9 -46.00 3.91 -39.34
CA MET A 9 -46.10 3.75 -37.88
C MET A 9 -46.53 2.31 -37.57
N PHE A 10 -45.68 1.56 -36.85
CA PHE A 10 -46.10 0.39 -36.09
C PHE A 10 -45.28 0.34 -34.80
N GLN A 11 -45.99 0.43 -33.68
CA GLN A 11 -45.52 0.10 -32.34
C GLN A 11 -45.33 -1.41 -32.26
N SER A 12 -44.23 -1.88 -31.66
CA SER A 12 -44.19 -3.22 -31.08
C SER A 12 -43.45 -3.20 -29.75
N SER A 13 -44.20 -3.51 -28.72
CA SER A 13 -43.81 -3.88 -27.37
C SER A 13 -42.83 -5.05 -27.34
N SER A 14 -41.74 -4.92 -26.57
CA SER A 14 -41.06 -6.07 -25.96
C SER A 14 -40.54 -5.68 -24.58
N GLN A 15 -41.22 -6.16 -23.55
CA GLN A 15 -40.83 -6.08 -22.15
C GLN A 15 -39.50 -6.84 -21.94
N HIS A 16 -38.40 -6.13 -21.72
CA HIS A 16 -37.19 -6.73 -21.15
C HIS A 16 -37.35 -6.79 -19.63
N ARG A 17 -37.62 -7.99 -19.11
CA ARG A 17 -37.47 -8.31 -17.69
C ARG A 17 -36.00 -8.15 -17.31
N LEU A 18 -35.70 -7.07 -16.59
CA LEU A 18 -34.49 -6.95 -15.78
C LEU A 18 -34.52 -8.08 -14.74
N ARG A 19 -33.77 -9.15 -14.97
CA ARG A 19 -33.41 -10.09 -13.91
C ARG A 19 -32.56 -9.30 -12.92
N HIS A 20 -33.14 -8.95 -11.77
CA HIS A 20 -32.39 -8.64 -10.58
C HIS A 20 -31.46 -9.83 -10.27
N GLN A 21 -30.20 -9.73 -10.69
CA GLN A 21 -29.15 -10.57 -10.14
C GLN A 21 -29.05 -10.23 -8.66
N ARG A 22 -29.41 -11.21 -7.82
CA ARG A 22 -29.21 -11.12 -6.38
C ARG A 22 -27.72 -10.89 -6.14
N LEU A 23 -27.41 -9.86 -5.36
CA LEU A 23 -26.08 -9.66 -4.80
C LEU A 23 -25.62 -10.98 -4.13
N PRO A 24 -24.38 -11.44 -4.34
CA PRO A 24 -23.90 -12.63 -3.66
C PRO A 24 -23.88 -12.37 -2.16
N SER A 25 -24.40 -13.31 -1.37
CA SER A 25 -24.35 -13.30 0.09
C SER A 25 -22.91 -13.14 0.58
N HIS A 26 -22.69 -12.29 1.59
CA HIS A 26 -21.40 -11.92 2.18
C HIS A 26 -20.64 -13.05 2.92
N SER A 27 -20.99 -14.31 2.69
CA SER A 27 -20.47 -15.47 3.43
C SER A 27 -20.11 -16.63 2.49
N ASP A 28 -19.34 -16.35 1.44
CA ASP A 28 -18.76 -17.40 0.61
C ASP A 28 -17.35 -17.74 1.12
N PRO A 29 -17.16 -18.90 1.79
CA PRO A 29 -15.87 -19.34 2.30
C PRO A 29 -14.85 -19.72 1.20
N ASP A 30 -15.26 -19.78 -0.08
CA ASP A 30 -14.38 -20.11 -1.21
C ASP A 30 -13.64 -18.88 -1.81
N ARG A 31 -13.60 -17.74 -1.10
CA ARG A 31 -12.82 -16.58 -1.53
C ARG A 31 -11.30 -16.84 -1.39
N PRO A 32 -10.48 -16.67 -2.45
CA PRO A 32 -9.05 -16.95 -2.44
C PRO A 32 -8.26 -16.29 -1.29
N CYS A 33 -8.65 -15.08 -0.88
CA CYS A 33 -8.01 -14.35 0.23
C CYS A 33 -8.22 -15.01 1.60
N LEU A 34 -9.39 -15.60 1.87
CA LEU A 34 -9.70 -16.23 3.16
C LEU A 34 -8.88 -17.52 3.37
N ALA A 35 -8.45 -18.18 2.29
CA ALA A 35 -7.53 -19.31 2.36
C ALA A 35 -6.10 -18.89 2.73
N MET A 36 -5.68 -17.65 2.38
CA MET A 36 -4.34 -17.14 2.65
C MET A 36 -4.20 -16.57 4.06
N ILE A 37 -5.16 -15.77 4.54
CA ILE A 37 -5.16 -15.38 5.95
C ILE A 37 -5.65 -16.57 6.76
N ARG A 38 -4.70 -17.47 7.06
CA ARG A 38 -4.91 -18.80 7.64
C ARG A 38 -5.82 -18.85 8.87
N ARG A 39 -6.05 -17.70 9.52
CA ARG A 39 -7.02 -17.58 10.61
C ARG A 39 -7.50 -16.13 10.75
N PRO A 40 -8.81 -15.84 10.71
CA PRO A 40 -9.34 -14.55 11.17
C PRO A 40 -9.03 -14.36 12.66
N PRO A 41 -9.05 -13.11 13.18
CA PRO A 41 -9.06 -12.89 14.63
C PRO A 41 -10.14 -13.74 15.29
N GLN A 42 -9.82 -14.36 16.42
CA GLN A 42 -10.72 -15.25 17.15
C GLN A 42 -11.31 -14.60 18.39
N LYS A 43 -10.79 -13.43 18.80
CA LYS A 43 -11.36 -12.62 19.88
C LYS A 43 -11.00 -11.14 19.72
N LEU A 44 -11.86 -10.29 20.25
CA LEU A 44 -11.65 -8.84 20.31
C LEU A 44 -11.41 -8.40 21.75
N MET A 45 -10.44 -7.51 21.94
CA MET A 45 -10.35 -6.67 23.13
C MET A 45 -10.56 -5.23 22.70
N VAL A 46 -11.55 -4.58 23.28
CA VAL A 46 -12.05 -3.29 22.79
C VAL A 46 -12.05 -2.28 23.93
N GLU A 47 -11.47 -1.11 23.71
CA GLU A 47 -11.57 -0.01 24.67
C GLU A 47 -12.99 0.54 24.71
N LYS A 48 -13.47 0.84 25.93
CA LYS A 48 -14.81 1.36 26.18
C LYS A 48 -15.17 2.57 25.32
N ASP A 49 -14.22 3.49 25.12
CA ASP A 49 -14.37 4.71 24.31
C ASP A 49 -14.77 4.43 22.85
N VAL A 50 -14.38 3.28 22.30
CA VAL A 50 -14.63 2.91 20.89
C VAL A 50 -15.55 1.70 20.75
N ALA A 51 -16.12 1.18 21.83
CA ALA A 51 -16.99 0.01 21.81
C ALA A 51 -18.22 0.17 20.91
N ALA A 52 -18.74 1.39 20.76
CA ALA A 52 -19.86 1.71 19.88
C ALA A 52 -19.44 2.23 18.49
N SER A 53 -18.14 2.28 18.18
CA SER A 53 -17.64 2.87 16.93
C SER A 53 -18.06 2.11 15.67
N PRO A 54 -18.11 2.77 14.49
CA PRO A 54 -18.36 2.10 13.22
C PRO A 54 -17.39 0.95 12.91
N MET A 55 -16.14 1.06 13.38
CA MET A 55 -15.13 0.00 13.25
C MET A 55 -15.57 -1.28 13.98
N VAL A 56 -15.97 -1.17 15.24
CA VAL A 56 -16.43 -2.33 16.04
C VAL A 56 -17.70 -2.92 15.46
N GLN A 57 -18.66 -2.08 15.02
CA GLN A 57 -19.87 -2.55 14.36
C GLN A 57 -19.56 -3.37 13.10
N THR A 58 -18.62 -2.90 12.28
CA THR A 58 -18.18 -3.61 11.06
C THR A 58 -17.53 -4.95 11.41
N LEU A 59 -16.66 -4.98 12.42
CA LEU A 59 -16.02 -6.21 12.89
C LEU A 59 -17.06 -7.25 13.35
N LEU A 60 -18.03 -6.84 14.17
CA LEU A 60 -19.10 -7.74 14.67
C LEU A 60 -20.00 -8.26 13.54
N GLN A 61 -20.25 -7.45 12.50
CA GLN A 61 -21.01 -7.89 11.33
C GLN A 61 -20.24 -8.93 10.49
N ARG A 62 -18.93 -8.76 10.32
CA ARG A 62 -18.09 -9.64 9.48
C ARG A 62 -17.54 -10.86 10.20
N LEU A 63 -17.47 -10.81 11.53
CA LEU A 63 -17.05 -11.90 12.41
C LEU A 63 -18.21 -12.26 13.35
N PRO A 64 -19.31 -12.81 12.84
CA PRO A 64 -20.46 -13.13 13.66
C PRO A 64 -20.04 -14.19 14.70
N ARG A 65 -20.29 -13.89 15.98
CA ARG A 65 -19.91 -14.70 17.16
C ARG A 65 -18.47 -14.56 17.65
N ILE A 66 -17.70 -13.58 17.18
CA ILE A 66 -16.39 -13.30 17.81
C ILE A 66 -16.59 -12.89 19.28
N PRO A 67 -15.96 -13.58 20.25
CA PRO A 67 -15.93 -13.13 21.64
C PRO A 67 -15.33 -11.73 21.72
N MET A 68 -16.02 -10.81 22.40
CA MET A 68 -15.57 -9.43 22.58
C MET A 68 -15.52 -9.09 24.07
N THR A 69 -14.35 -8.69 24.54
CA THR A 69 -14.15 -8.17 25.89
C THR A 69 -13.98 -6.66 25.82
N ILE A 70 -14.80 -5.92 26.58
CA ILE A 70 -14.66 -4.47 26.73
C ILE A 70 -13.81 -4.18 27.97
N VAL A 71 -12.81 -3.31 27.82
CA VAL A 71 -11.92 -2.87 28.90
C VAL A 71 -11.85 -1.33 28.93
N ASP A 72 -11.51 -0.73 30.07
CA ASP A 72 -11.36 0.73 30.13
C ASP A 72 -10.18 1.22 29.29
N ARG A 73 -9.05 0.48 29.33
CA ARG A 73 -7.85 0.77 28.56
C ARG A 73 -7.06 -0.50 28.26
N ILE A 74 -6.54 -0.61 27.05
CA ILE A 74 -5.63 -1.68 26.65
C ILE A 74 -4.20 -1.23 26.97
N ALA A 75 -3.49 -2.01 27.77
CA ALA A 75 -2.13 -1.69 28.17
C ALA A 75 -1.15 -1.81 26.99
N ASP A 76 -0.12 -0.97 27.02
CA ASP A 76 1.02 -1.14 26.14
C ASP A 76 1.84 -2.36 26.59
N GLY A 77 2.21 -3.23 25.65
CA GLY A 77 3.00 -4.42 25.96
C GLY A 77 2.19 -5.62 26.49
N ASN A 78 0.89 -5.68 26.20
CA ASN A 78 0.10 -6.89 26.40
C ASN A 78 0.83 -8.13 25.85
N PRO A 79 0.77 -9.29 26.52
CA PRO A 79 1.35 -10.52 25.99
C PRO A 79 0.88 -10.81 24.56
N PHE A 80 1.79 -11.30 23.73
CA PHE A 80 1.46 -11.69 22.36
C PHE A 80 0.38 -12.76 22.36
N ASP A 81 -0.67 -12.52 21.59
CA ASP A 81 -1.77 -13.45 21.38
C ASP A 81 -2.12 -13.49 19.88
N PRO A 82 -1.86 -14.61 19.19
CA PRO A 82 -2.07 -14.71 17.75
C PRO A 82 -3.56 -14.66 17.34
N ASP A 83 -4.47 -14.81 18.30
CA ASP A 83 -5.91 -14.87 18.10
C ASP A 83 -6.62 -13.55 18.44
N LEU A 84 -5.89 -12.58 19.02
CA LEU A 84 -6.41 -11.31 19.49
C LEU A 84 -6.30 -10.20 18.44
N LEU A 85 -7.40 -9.46 18.25
CA LEU A 85 -7.40 -8.13 17.65
C LEU A 85 -7.78 -7.09 18.72
N GLU A 86 -6.91 -6.11 18.93
CA GLU A 86 -7.14 -4.98 19.83
C GLU A 86 -7.78 -3.82 19.06
N VAL A 87 -8.83 -3.21 19.63
CA VAL A 87 -9.48 -2.02 19.09
C VAL A 87 -9.40 -0.90 20.12
N VAL A 88 -8.65 0.15 19.81
CA VAL A 88 -8.32 1.23 20.77
C VAL A 88 -8.85 2.59 20.32
N ALA A 89 -9.07 3.50 21.27
CA ALA A 89 -9.23 4.92 21.02
C ALA A 89 -7.85 5.57 20.85
N PHE A 90 -7.42 5.78 19.60
CA PHE A 90 -6.12 6.38 19.34
C PHE A 90 -6.14 7.89 19.63
N LYS A 91 -5.26 8.34 20.53
CA LYS A 91 -5.18 9.74 20.97
C LYS A 91 -4.04 10.54 20.31
N GLY A 92 -3.32 9.95 19.35
CA GLY A 92 -2.21 10.61 18.65
C GLY A 92 -2.63 11.22 17.31
N ARG A 93 -1.66 11.70 16.52
CA ARG A 93 -1.90 12.17 15.14
C ARG A 93 -2.07 11.00 14.17
N PHE A 94 -3.13 11.03 13.39
CA PHE A 94 -3.42 10.05 12.34
C PHE A 94 -2.56 10.28 11.09
N ILE A 95 -2.19 11.53 10.80
CA ILE A 95 -1.29 11.86 9.71
C ILE A 95 0.12 12.03 10.24
N LYS A 96 1.05 11.23 9.71
CA LYS A 96 2.46 11.27 10.08
C LYS A 96 3.33 11.38 8.84
N LYS A 97 4.50 12.02 8.97
CA LYS A 97 5.55 11.85 7.96
C LYS A 97 6.13 10.44 8.10
N CYS A 98 6.49 9.81 6.99
CA CYS A 98 7.28 8.58 7.02
C CYS A 98 8.52 8.80 7.91
N PRO A 99 8.77 7.95 8.93
CA PRO A 99 9.93 8.11 9.80
C PRO A 99 11.23 8.02 9.01
N GLY A 100 11.21 7.33 7.86
CA GLY A 100 12.18 7.47 6.79
C GLY A 100 13.63 7.55 7.26
N THR A 101 14.33 8.52 6.71
CA THR A 101 15.76 8.78 6.88
C THR A 101 15.95 10.24 7.28
N GLN A 102 16.97 10.52 8.10
CA GLN A 102 17.37 11.89 8.44
C GLN A 102 18.49 12.42 7.53
N GLN A 103 19.14 11.53 6.76
CA GLN A 103 20.41 11.82 6.06
C GLN A 103 20.36 11.49 4.56
N TYR A 104 19.29 10.85 4.10
CA TYR A 104 19.16 10.35 2.73
C TYR A 104 17.91 10.93 2.06
N LEU A 105 17.75 10.75 0.75
CA LEU A 105 16.67 11.36 0.01
C LEU A 105 15.33 10.68 0.37
N CYS A 106 14.37 11.49 0.82
CA CYS A 106 13.06 11.03 1.28
C CYS A 106 12.00 11.20 0.19
N CYS A 107 11.11 10.22 0.06
CA CYS A 107 10.05 10.22 -0.95
C CYS A 107 8.87 11.13 -0.61
N GLY A 108 8.84 11.76 0.58
CA GLY A 108 7.74 12.62 1.01
C GLY A 108 6.44 11.89 1.36
N TYR A 109 6.48 10.56 1.50
CA TYR A 109 5.32 9.74 1.82
C TYR A 109 4.68 10.12 3.17
N GLN A 110 3.35 10.30 3.16
CA GLN A 110 2.56 10.60 4.35
C GLN A 110 1.83 9.32 4.81
N ILE A 111 2.02 8.96 6.07
CA ILE A 111 1.37 7.80 6.67
C ILE A 111 -0.01 8.22 7.14
N LEU A 112 -1.00 7.45 6.73
CA LEU A 112 -2.33 7.43 7.33
C LEU A 112 -2.39 6.29 8.34
N HIS A 113 -2.23 6.65 9.61
CA HIS A 113 -1.99 5.74 10.72
C HIS A 113 -3.31 5.20 11.29
N GLY A 114 -3.88 4.17 10.65
CA GLY A 114 -5.16 3.56 11.07
C GLY A 114 -5.02 2.34 12.00
N GLY A 115 -3.79 1.89 12.24
CA GLY A 115 -3.49 0.72 13.06
C GLY A 115 -2.00 0.43 13.06
N ILE A 116 -1.63 -0.57 13.84
CA ILE A 116 -0.25 -1.03 14.00
C ILE A 116 -0.18 -2.55 13.98
N GLN A 117 1.03 -3.03 13.70
CA GLN A 117 1.41 -4.42 13.66
C GLN A 117 0.86 -5.18 12.45
N CYS A 118 1.52 -6.28 12.12
CA CYS A 118 1.21 -7.16 11.02
C CYS A 118 1.58 -8.60 11.40
N ASN A 119 0.79 -9.59 10.97
CA ASN A 119 1.02 -11.00 11.29
C ASN A 119 1.49 -11.83 10.07
N LEU A 120 2.01 -11.17 9.02
CA LEU A 120 2.58 -11.81 7.84
C LEU A 120 3.98 -12.43 8.09
N ASP A 121 4.54 -12.21 9.29
CA ASP A 121 5.71 -12.94 9.81
C ASP A 121 6.95 -12.85 8.90
N CYS A 122 7.19 -11.66 8.32
CA CYS A 122 8.38 -11.41 7.52
C CYS A 122 9.60 -11.25 8.43
N SER A 123 10.66 -12.03 8.19
CA SER A 123 11.85 -12.05 9.04
C SER A 123 12.54 -10.68 9.09
N TYR A 124 12.63 -9.99 7.96
CA TYR A 124 13.24 -8.66 7.83
C TYR A 124 12.38 -7.51 8.35
N CYS A 125 11.18 -7.78 8.89
CA CYS A 125 10.22 -6.74 9.24
C CYS A 125 10.77 -5.80 10.33
N ILE A 126 10.92 -4.52 9.98
CA ILE A 126 11.43 -3.50 10.91
C ILE A 126 10.49 -3.28 12.11
N LEU A 127 9.20 -3.59 11.96
CA LEU A 127 8.21 -3.41 13.02
C LEU A 127 8.51 -4.28 14.25
N GLN A 128 9.27 -5.35 14.08
CA GLN A 128 9.70 -6.21 15.20
C GLN A 128 10.63 -5.48 16.19
N ALA A 129 11.41 -4.50 15.70
CA ALA A 129 12.28 -3.67 16.53
C ALA A 129 11.67 -2.29 16.80
N TYR A 130 10.81 -1.81 15.90
CA TYR A 130 10.25 -0.46 15.95
C TYR A 130 9.02 -0.36 16.87
N LEU A 131 8.19 -1.40 16.95
CA LEU A 131 6.96 -1.41 17.75
C LEU A 131 7.18 -2.18 19.06
N ASN A 132 6.66 -1.64 20.15
CA ASN A 132 6.58 -2.31 21.46
C ASN A 132 5.23 -3.04 21.67
N GLN A 133 4.36 -3.06 20.65
CA GLN A 133 3.05 -3.71 20.70
C GLN A 133 3.06 -5.00 19.88
N PRO A 134 2.96 -6.18 20.51
CA PRO A 134 3.07 -7.45 19.79
C PRO A 134 1.78 -7.88 19.09
N ASN A 135 0.62 -7.39 19.53
CA ASN A 135 -0.69 -7.76 19.00
C ASN A 135 -1.11 -6.88 17.82
N LEU A 136 -1.98 -7.44 16.97
CA LEU A 136 -2.66 -6.65 15.95
C LEU A 136 -3.57 -5.64 16.64
N ARG A 137 -3.43 -4.36 16.28
CA ARG A 137 -4.19 -3.27 16.89
C ARG A 137 -4.69 -2.31 15.82
N VAL A 138 -6.00 -2.06 15.82
CA VAL A 138 -6.65 -1.09 14.94
C VAL A 138 -7.26 0.03 15.76
N PHE A 139 -7.40 1.21 15.14
CA PHE A 139 -7.94 2.38 15.82
C PHE A 139 -9.45 2.48 15.53
N GLY A 140 -10.25 2.44 16.60
CA GLY A 140 -11.71 2.42 16.50
C GLY A 140 -12.31 3.79 16.17
N ASN A 141 -11.63 4.88 16.55
CA ASN A 141 -12.06 6.25 16.29
C ASN A 141 -11.68 6.74 14.89
N THR A 142 -12.13 6.00 13.87
CA THR A 142 -11.84 6.33 12.46
C THR A 142 -12.46 7.65 12.00
N ASP A 143 -13.49 8.15 12.67
CA ASP A 143 -14.10 9.43 12.30
C ASP A 143 -13.17 10.61 12.64
N ASP A 144 -12.39 10.50 13.73
CA ASP A 144 -11.33 11.46 14.06
C ASP A 144 -10.23 11.46 12.98
N LEU A 145 -9.90 10.28 12.44
CA LEU A 145 -8.94 10.15 11.33
C LEU A 145 -9.45 10.89 10.08
N PHE A 146 -10.72 10.74 9.71
CA PHE A 146 -11.28 11.44 8.55
C PHE A 146 -11.38 12.95 8.79
N ALA A 147 -11.72 13.38 10.01
CA ALA A 147 -11.72 14.79 10.37
C ALA A 147 -10.31 15.42 10.28
N GLU A 148 -9.27 14.71 10.74
CA GLU A 148 -7.87 15.15 10.58
C GLU A 148 -7.45 15.22 9.11
N LEU A 149 -7.86 14.25 8.29
CA LEU A 149 -7.63 14.28 6.83
C LEU A 149 -8.28 15.48 6.16
N ASP A 150 -9.56 15.73 6.42
CA ASP A 150 -10.27 16.87 5.85
C ASP A 150 -9.60 18.19 6.25
N ALA A 151 -9.28 18.37 7.53
CA ALA A 151 -8.58 19.56 8.01
C ALA A 151 -7.20 19.74 7.36
N HIS A 152 -6.44 18.65 7.19
CA HIS A 152 -5.11 18.69 6.58
C HIS A 152 -5.14 19.08 5.10
N LEU A 153 -6.09 18.52 4.35
CA LEU A 153 -6.27 18.81 2.92
C LEU A 153 -6.80 20.23 2.69
N LEU A 154 -7.73 20.69 3.53
CA LEU A 154 -8.25 22.07 3.46
C LEU A 154 -7.17 23.12 3.76
N ALA A 155 -6.21 22.80 4.63
CA ALA A 155 -5.11 23.70 4.94
C ALA A 155 -4.10 23.85 3.79
N ASN A 156 -4.05 22.91 2.84
CA ASN A 156 -3.08 22.88 1.75
C ASN A 156 -3.73 22.53 0.40
N PRO A 157 -4.74 23.30 -0.07
CA PRO A 157 -5.64 22.88 -1.14
C PRO A 157 -4.98 22.72 -2.51
N HIS A 158 -3.80 23.29 -2.71
CA HIS A 158 -3.06 23.23 -3.98
C HIS A 158 -1.87 22.26 -3.94
N GLN A 159 -1.54 21.72 -2.77
CA GLN A 159 -0.44 20.78 -2.63
C GLN A 159 -0.92 19.37 -2.96
N LEU A 160 -0.16 18.66 -3.81
CA LEU A 160 -0.41 17.24 -4.02
C LEU A 160 0.05 16.44 -2.80
N HIS A 161 -0.84 15.63 -2.25
CA HIS A 161 -0.56 14.76 -1.11
C HIS A 161 -0.56 13.29 -1.51
N ARG A 162 0.48 12.56 -1.08
CA ARG A 162 0.62 11.11 -1.26
C ARG A 162 0.52 10.41 0.09
N PHE A 163 -0.67 9.90 0.39
CA PHE A 163 -0.94 9.17 1.62
C PHE A 163 -0.85 7.67 1.40
N GLY A 164 -0.49 6.91 2.43
CA GLY A 164 -0.79 5.49 2.44
C GLY A 164 -0.75 4.85 3.82
N THR A 165 -1.32 3.67 3.92
CA THR A 165 -1.59 2.99 5.21
C THR A 165 -0.59 1.89 5.53
N GLY A 166 0.33 1.58 4.61
CA GLY A 166 1.19 0.39 4.66
C GLY A 166 2.50 0.49 5.45
N GLU A 167 2.71 1.55 6.25
CA GLU A 167 3.98 1.72 6.99
C GLU A 167 4.00 0.92 8.29
N PHE A 168 3.00 1.13 9.16
CA PHE A 168 2.95 0.52 10.49
C PHE A 168 2.07 -0.73 10.56
N THR A 169 1.41 -1.06 9.45
CA THR A 169 0.60 -2.27 9.25
C THR A 169 0.56 -2.57 7.76
N ASP A 170 0.04 -3.74 7.37
CA ASP A 170 -0.22 -4.05 5.96
C ASP A 170 -1.61 -3.54 5.57
N SER A 171 -1.71 -2.77 4.48
CA SER A 171 -2.92 -2.04 4.11
C SER A 171 -4.15 -2.93 3.89
N LEU A 172 -3.97 -4.18 3.44
CA LEU A 172 -5.07 -5.08 3.08
C LEU A 172 -5.15 -6.34 3.94
N LEU A 173 -4.24 -6.51 4.91
CA LEU A 173 -4.26 -7.65 5.82
C LEU A 173 -5.56 -7.76 6.62
N LEU A 174 -5.94 -6.67 7.30
CA LEU A 174 -7.15 -6.65 8.15
C LEU A 174 -8.38 -6.15 7.41
N ASP A 175 -8.22 -5.68 6.18
CA ASP A 175 -9.29 -5.10 5.39
C ASP A 175 -10.51 -6.04 5.19
N PRO A 176 -10.35 -7.36 5.01
CA PRO A 176 -11.48 -8.29 4.97
C PRO A 176 -12.44 -8.16 6.15
N TRP A 177 -11.98 -7.74 7.33
CA TRP A 177 -12.81 -7.59 8.54
C TRP A 177 -13.08 -6.15 8.93
N THR A 178 -12.12 -5.24 8.73
CA THR A 178 -12.29 -3.83 9.08
C THR A 178 -13.05 -3.04 8.02
N GLY A 179 -13.01 -3.49 6.76
CA GLY A 179 -13.58 -2.77 5.63
C GLY A 179 -12.98 -1.37 5.43
N ALA A 180 -11.75 -1.12 5.90
CA ALA A 180 -11.11 0.18 5.87
C ALA A 180 -11.05 0.79 4.46
N SER A 181 -10.72 -0.03 3.45
CA SER A 181 -10.69 0.37 2.04
C SER A 181 -12.03 0.90 1.53
N ARG A 182 -13.15 0.35 2.03
CA ARG A 182 -14.51 0.79 1.64
C ARG A 182 -14.84 2.20 2.12
N ARG A 183 -14.13 2.74 3.11
CA ARG A 183 -14.24 4.13 3.53
C ARG A 183 -13.16 5.01 2.91
N LEU A 184 -11.92 4.52 2.88
CA LEU A 184 -10.76 5.26 2.39
C LEU A 184 -10.84 5.53 0.88
N VAL A 185 -11.11 4.51 0.07
CA VAL A 185 -11.11 4.66 -1.39
C VAL A 185 -12.15 5.69 -1.86
N PRO A 186 -13.44 5.63 -1.43
CA PRO A 186 -14.41 6.66 -1.81
C PRO A 186 -14.09 8.04 -1.24
N PHE A 187 -13.42 8.13 -0.08
CA PHE A 187 -12.96 9.41 0.46
C PHE A 187 -11.95 10.05 -0.50
N PHE A 188 -10.88 9.34 -0.85
CA PHE A 188 -9.81 9.85 -1.73
C PHE A 188 -10.29 10.10 -3.17
N ALA A 189 -11.27 9.35 -3.66
CA ALA A 189 -11.90 9.57 -4.97
C ALA A 189 -12.48 10.97 -5.18
N ARG A 190 -12.75 11.71 -4.09
CA ARG A 190 -13.27 13.08 -4.10
C ARG A 190 -12.20 14.14 -3.88
N GLN A 191 -10.93 13.77 -3.68
CA GLN A 191 -9.87 14.69 -3.28
C GLN A 191 -8.99 15.09 -4.48
N PRO A 192 -9.17 16.29 -5.08
CA PRO A 192 -8.50 16.67 -6.34
C PRO A 192 -6.97 16.71 -6.27
N HIS A 193 -6.41 16.89 -5.07
CA HIS A 193 -4.97 16.99 -4.82
C HIS A 193 -4.47 15.93 -3.83
N ALA A 194 -5.13 14.76 -3.76
CA ALA A 194 -4.65 13.66 -2.92
C ALA A 194 -4.78 12.30 -3.58
N VAL A 195 -3.80 11.43 -3.31
CA VAL A 195 -3.82 10.02 -3.68
C VAL A 195 -3.60 9.13 -2.47
N LEU A 196 -4.26 7.98 -2.51
CA LEU A 196 -4.11 6.91 -1.53
C LEU A 196 -3.27 5.78 -2.12
N GLU A 197 -2.23 5.35 -1.42
CA GLU A 197 -1.50 4.12 -1.66
C GLU A 197 -1.92 3.04 -0.64
N LEU A 198 -2.44 1.92 -1.14
CA LEU A 198 -2.73 0.72 -0.36
C LEU A 198 -1.62 -0.31 -0.63
N LYS A 199 -0.64 -0.40 0.26
CA LYS A 199 0.54 -1.24 0.12
C LYS A 199 0.39 -2.55 0.89
N THR A 200 0.51 -3.68 0.20
CA THR A 200 0.28 -5.00 0.78
C THR A 200 1.27 -6.06 0.32
N LYS A 201 1.34 -7.15 1.08
CA LYS A 201 1.92 -8.45 0.71
C LYS A 201 0.86 -9.56 0.65
N THR A 202 -0.42 -9.21 0.64
CA THR A 202 -1.57 -10.12 0.56
C THR A 202 -2.19 -10.17 -0.83
N ASP A 203 -3.13 -11.09 -1.05
CA ASP A 203 -4.06 -11.13 -2.19
C ASP A 203 -5.49 -10.70 -1.79
N CYS A 204 -5.63 -10.02 -0.65
CA CYS A 204 -6.91 -9.65 -0.03
C CYS A 204 -7.55 -8.39 -0.59
N ILE A 205 -7.91 -8.47 -1.88
CA ILE A 205 -8.39 -7.33 -2.66
C ILE A 205 -9.91 -7.25 -2.81
N ASP A 206 -10.67 -8.22 -2.31
CA ASP A 206 -12.10 -8.35 -2.68
C ASP A 206 -12.99 -7.18 -2.21
N ASN A 207 -12.56 -6.41 -1.21
CA ASN A 207 -13.29 -5.20 -0.82
C ASN A 207 -13.12 -4.04 -1.82
N LEU A 208 -12.09 -4.09 -2.66
CA LEU A 208 -11.79 -3.07 -3.68
C LEU A 208 -12.69 -3.20 -4.91
N ALA A 209 -13.28 -4.38 -5.12
CA ALA A 209 -14.24 -4.59 -6.20
C ALA A 209 -15.39 -3.58 -6.12
N ASP A 210 -15.70 -2.97 -7.27
CA ASP A 210 -16.80 -2.03 -7.48
C ASP A 210 -16.77 -0.75 -6.62
N LEU A 211 -15.63 -0.41 -5.99
CA LEU A 211 -15.51 0.85 -5.27
C LEU A 211 -15.33 2.03 -6.25
N PRO A 212 -15.99 3.18 -6.00
CA PRO A 212 -15.81 4.37 -6.83
C PRO A 212 -14.48 5.05 -6.50
N HIS A 213 -13.37 4.55 -7.06
CA HIS A 213 -12.01 5.04 -6.78
C HIS A 213 -11.63 6.29 -7.60
N ASN A 214 -12.31 6.56 -8.72
CA ASN A 214 -12.08 7.71 -9.60
C ASN A 214 -10.60 7.93 -10.02
N GLY A 215 -9.79 6.87 -10.01
CA GLY A 215 -8.35 6.95 -10.27
C GLY A 215 -7.50 7.52 -9.12
N HIS A 216 -8.04 7.85 -7.95
CA HIS A 216 -7.29 8.43 -6.81
C HIS A 216 -6.67 7.40 -5.85
N THR A 217 -6.60 6.13 -6.26
CA THR A 217 -6.02 5.06 -5.44
C THR A 217 -5.03 4.26 -6.26
N ILE A 218 -3.83 4.10 -5.70
CA ILE A 218 -2.78 3.20 -6.14
C ILE A 218 -2.84 1.97 -5.23
N VAL A 219 -3.01 0.79 -5.80
CA VAL A 219 -2.85 -0.47 -5.07
C VAL A 219 -1.44 -0.98 -5.34
N ALA A 220 -0.68 -1.22 -4.27
CA ALA A 220 0.74 -1.48 -4.36
C ALA A 220 1.10 -2.82 -3.72
N TRP A 221 2.02 -3.56 -4.36
CA TRP A 221 2.52 -4.82 -3.82
C TRP A 221 4.00 -4.75 -3.51
N SER A 222 4.41 -5.28 -2.36
CA SER A 222 5.82 -5.62 -2.18
C SER A 222 6.13 -6.90 -2.94
N LEU A 223 7.19 -6.89 -3.75
CA LEU A 223 7.69 -8.05 -4.49
C LEU A 223 9.13 -8.35 -4.07
N ASN A 224 9.53 -9.60 -4.30
CA ASN A 224 10.89 -10.09 -4.10
C ASN A 224 11.12 -11.32 -4.98
N ALA A 225 12.36 -11.82 -5.04
CA ALA A 225 12.65 -13.14 -5.61
C ALA A 225 11.81 -14.24 -4.92
N GLU A 226 11.37 -15.25 -5.67
CA GLU A 226 10.59 -16.38 -5.13
C GLU A 226 11.29 -17.09 -3.96
N SER A 227 12.61 -17.25 -4.06
CA SER A 227 13.47 -17.82 -3.03
C SER A 227 13.36 -17.02 -1.72
N ILE A 228 13.45 -15.69 -1.82
CA ILE A 228 13.33 -14.77 -0.69
C ILE A 228 11.92 -14.79 -0.11
N ARG A 229 10.88 -14.69 -0.94
CA ARG A 229 9.50 -14.79 -0.45
C ARG A 229 9.29 -16.08 0.32
N SER A 230 9.81 -17.20 -0.20
CA SER A 230 9.60 -18.53 0.39
C SER A 230 10.37 -18.73 1.70
N GLY A 231 11.57 -18.15 1.81
CA GLY A 231 12.40 -18.24 3.02
C GLY A 231 12.07 -17.22 4.10
N GLU A 232 11.70 -15.99 3.71
CA GLU A 232 11.68 -14.83 4.60
C GLU A 232 10.28 -14.20 4.77
N GLU A 233 9.26 -14.61 4.01
CA GLU A 233 7.90 -14.04 4.04
C GLU A 233 6.83 -15.14 4.26
N SER A 234 7.02 -15.91 5.33
CA SER A 234 6.38 -17.21 5.57
C SER A 234 4.84 -17.21 5.45
N ARG A 235 4.16 -16.14 5.91
CA ARG A 235 2.69 -16.01 5.92
C ARG A 235 2.12 -15.03 4.91
N ALA A 236 2.96 -14.43 4.06
CA ALA A 236 2.52 -13.54 2.99
C ALA A 236 2.03 -14.30 1.75
N ALA A 237 1.31 -13.66 0.82
CA ALA A 237 0.97 -14.27 -0.48
C ALA A 237 2.23 -14.67 -1.23
N SER A 238 2.15 -15.71 -2.07
CA SER A 238 3.19 -15.96 -3.07
C SER A 238 3.29 -14.80 -4.05
N ILE A 239 4.43 -14.66 -4.73
CA ILE A 239 4.59 -13.63 -5.78
C ILE A 239 3.55 -13.82 -6.90
N GLY A 240 3.25 -15.06 -7.28
CA GLY A 240 2.19 -15.36 -8.25
C GLY A 240 0.82 -14.85 -7.80
N GLN A 241 0.44 -15.08 -6.53
CA GLN A 241 -0.81 -14.53 -5.97
C GLN A 241 -0.83 -13.01 -5.94
N ARG A 242 0.29 -12.36 -5.59
CA ARG A 242 0.40 -10.90 -5.60
C ARG A 242 0.22 -10.33 -7.01
N LEU A 243 0.87 -10.92 -8.01
CA LEU A 243 0.73 -10.50 -9.41
C LEU A 243 -0.68 -10.75 -9.95
N ALA A 244 -1.31 -11.87 -9.61
CA ALA A 244 -2.70 -12.15 -9.98
C ALA A 244 -3.68 -11.15 -9.35
N ALA A 245 -3.47 -10.80 -8.06
CA ALA A 245 -4.24 -9.76 -7.39
C ALA A 245 -4.02 -8.38 -8.01
N ALA A 246 -2.77 -8.03 -8.34
CA ALA A 246 -2.43 -6.79 -9.01
C ALA A 246 -3.09 -6.68 -10.39
N LYS A 247 -3.08 -7.76 -11.17
CA LYS A 247 -3.79 -7.84 -12.45
C LYS A 247 -5.29 -7.59 -12.26
N ARG A 248 -5.94 -8.24 -11.28
CA ARG A 248 -7.37 -8.01 -10.99
C ARG A 248 -7.66 -6.55 -10.63
N CYS A 249 -6.82 -5.91 -9.81
CA CYS A 249 -6.98 -4.50 -9.48
C CYS A 249 -6.80 -3.59 -10.71
N ALA A 250 -5.85 -3.88 -11.60
CA ALA A 250 -5.73 -3.14 -12.87
C ALA A 250 -6.95 -3.34 -13.78
N ASP A 251 -7.51 -4.57 -13.83
CA ASP A 251 -8.74 -4.86 -14.58
C ASP A 251 -9.95 -4.09 -14.00
N TRP A 252 -9.95 -3.78 -12.70
CA TRP A 252 -10.91 -2.89 -12.04
C TRP A 252 -10.60 -1.40 -12.24
N GLY A 253 -9.51 -1.04 -12.91
CA GLY A 253 -9.14 0.34 -13.22
C GLY A 253 -8.27 1.03 -12.16
N TYR A 254 -7.79 0.30 -11.14
CA TYR A 254 -6.84 0.86 -10.19
C TYR A 254 -5.46 1.10 -10.83
N TRP A 255 -4.78 2.14 -10.36
CA TRP A 255 -3.36 2.33 -10.63
C TRP A 255 -2.54 1.37 -9.77
N LEU A 256 -1.38 0.96 -10.29
CA LEU A 256 -0.51 0.00 -9.62
C LEU A 256 0.84 0.63 -9.23
N ALA A 257 1.43 0.10 -8.17
CA ALA A 257 2.83 0.34 -7.82
C ALA A 257 3.47 -0.94 -7.29
N PHE A 258 4.79 -1.03 -7.39
CA PHE A 258 5.54 -2.18 -6.88
C PHE A 258 6.73 -1.73 -6.03
N HIS A 259 6.95 -2.44 -4.93
CA HIS A 259 8.03 -2.12 -4.00
C HIS A 259 8.93 -3.33 -3.82
N PHE A 260 10.18 -3.20 -4.25
CA PHE A 260 11.26 -4.11 -3.91
C PHE A 260 12.01 -3.52 -2.71
N ASP A 261 11.36 -3.57 -1.54
CA ASP A 261 11.90 -3.08 -0.28
C ASP A 261 11.58 -4.11 0.82
N PRO A 262 12.52 -5.01 1.15
CA PRO A 262 13.95 -4.97 0.80
C PRO A 262 14.37 -5.77 -0.45
N LEU A 263 15.35 -5.27 -1.21
CA LEU A 263 16.25 -6.07 -2.04
C LEU A 263 17.31 -6.74 -1.15
N LEU A 264 17.55 -8.03 -1.38
CA LEU A 264 18.42 -8.88 -0.57
C LEU A 264 19.44 -9.57 -1.47
N GLU A 265 20.71 -9.48 -1.09
CA GLU A 265 21.76 -10.29 -1.71
C GLU A 265 21.58 -11.75 -1.32
N HIS A 266 21.59 -12.63 -2.31
CA HIS A 266 21.46 -14.07 -2.14
C HIS A 266 22.06 -14.81 -3.35
N PRO A 267 22.32 -16.12 -3.29
CA PRO A 267 22.86 -16.85 -4.43
C PRO A 267 21.99 -16.65 -5.68
N HIS A 268 22.62 -16.29 -6.80
CA HIS A 268 21.96 -16.02 -8.08
C HIS A 268 20.92 -14.88 -8.02
N TRP A 269 21.10 -13.89 -7.14
CA TRP A 269 20.18 -12.77 -6.99
C TRP A 269 19.94 -12.02 -8.31
N GLU A 270 20.97 -11.87 -9.16
CA GLU A 270 20.82 -11.16 -10.44
C GLU A 270 19.77 -11.80 -11.35
N GLU A 271 19.86 -13.12 -11.52
CA GLU A 271 18.98 -13.88 -12.39
C GLU A 271 17.56 -13.91 -11.83
N THR A 272 17.42 -14.23 -10.54
CA THR A 272 16.11 -14.37 -9.89
C THR A 272 15.36 -13.04 -9.83
N TYR A 273 16.05 -11.92 -9.63
CA TYR A 273 15.41 -10.61 -9.70
C TYR A 273 14.97 -10.24 -11.13
N ARG A 274 15.78 -10.55 -12.16
CA ARG A 274 15.37 -10.38 -13.57
C ARG A 274 14.13 -11.21 -13.89
N GLN A 275 14.05 -12.45 -13.40
CA GLN A 275 12.90 -13.32 -13.57
C GLN A 275 11.62 -12.73 -12.95
N VAL A 276 11.69 -12.14 -11.75
CA VAL A 276 10.52 -11.49 -11.14
C VAL A 276 10.06 -10.27 -11.93
N VAL A 277 11.00 -9.45 -12.41
CA VAL A 277 10.66 -8.29 -13.26
C VAL A 277 10.03 -8.74 -14.59
N ALA A 278 10.56 -9.78 -15.22
CA ALA A 278 9.97 -10.36 -16.43
C ALA A 278 8.55 -10.87 -16.17
N ARG A 279 8.32 -11.61 -15.08
CA ARG A 279 6.99 -12.11 -14.70
C ARG A 279 6.00 -11.01 -14.34
N LEU A 280 6.48 -9.91 -13.77
CA LEU A 280 5.68 -8.73 -13.49
C LEU A 280 5.12 -8.15 -14.79
N PHE A 281 5.98 -7.85 -15.76
CA PHE A 281 5.57 -7.18 -17.01
C PHE A 281 5.00 -8.13 -18.07
N ASP A 282 5.12 -9.45 -17.90
CA ASP A 282 4.36 -10.45 -18.66
C ASP A 282 2.85 -10.40 -18.34
N GLN A 283 2.50 -10.04 -17.11
CA GLN A 283 1.10 -10.04 -16.63
C GLN A 283 0.47 -8.64 -16.53
N ILE A 284 1.29 -7.61 -16.45
CA ILE A 284 0.85 -6.26 -16.08
C ILE A 284 1.35 -5.25 -17.11
N ASP A 285 0.41 -4.50 -17.67
CA ASP A 285 0.69 -3.39 -18.58
C ASP A 285 1.53 -2.31 -17.86
N PRO A 286 2.77 -2.02 -18.31
CA PRO A 286 3.61 -0.96 -17.76
C PRO A 286 2.95 0.41 -17.71
N THR A 287 1.98 0.70 -18.60
CA THR A 287 1.29 1.98 -18.62
C THR A 287 0.42 2.19 -17.37
N ARG A 288 -0.01 1.10 -16.70
CA ARG A 288 -0.79 1.10 -15.45
C ARG A 288 0.04 1.23 -14.18
N VAL A 289 1.36 1.20 -14.30
CA VAL A 289 2.29 1.31 -13.16
C VAL A 289 2.71 2.77 -12.98
N VAL A 290 2.41 3.35 -11.81
CA VAL A 290 2.77 4.73 -11.49
C VAL A 290 4.25 4.83 -11.11
N TRP A 291 4.70 3.95 -10.22
CA TRP A 291 6.10 3.86 -9.82
C TRP A 291 6.51 2.46 -9.39
N ILE A 292 7.82 2.23 -9.43
CA ILE A 292 8.49 1.11 -8.78
C ILE A 292 9.55 1.67 -7.84
N SER A 293 9.55 1.21 -6.59
CA SER A 293 10.57 1.57 -5.61
C SER A 293 11.59 0.45 -5.41
N LEU A 294 12.86 0.80 -5.32
CA LEU A 294 13.93 -0.12 -4.92
C LEU A 294 14.53 0.35 -3.58
N GLY A 295 14.60 -0.53 -2.60
CA GLY A 295 15.28 -0.27 -1.34
C GLY A 295 16.08 -1.50 -0.94
N ALA A 296 17.40 -1.39 -0.83
CA ALA A 296 18.21 -2.49 -0.32
C ALA A 296 17.94 -2.72 1.17
N PHE A 297 18.13 -3.97 1.60
CA PHE A 297 17.91 -4.34 2.98
C PHE A 297 18.74 -3.46 3.92
N ARG A 298 18.01 -2.86 4.86
CA ARG A 298 18.53 -1.98 5.89
C ARG A 298 17.72 -2.18 7.15
N PHE A 299 18.36 -2.14 8.29
CA PHE A 299 17.70 -2.42 9.56
C PHE A 299 18.34 -1.68 10.73
N MET A 300 17.55 -1.43 11.77
CA MET A 300 18.06 -0.93 13.04
C MET A 300 18.94 -2.01 13.68
N PRO A 301 20.13 -1.69 14.24
CA PRO A 301 21.02 -2.70 14.83
C PRO A 301 20.32 -3.69 15.78
N GLU A 302 19.32 -3.22 16.51
CA GLU A 302 18.48 -3.97 17.47
C GLU A 302 17.65 -5.08 16.79
N LEU A 303 17.38 -4.99 15.48
CA LEU A 303 16.64 -6.01 14.75
C LEU A 303 17.44 -7.31 14.59
N LYS A 304 18.77 -7.25 14.53
CA LYS A 304 19.61 -8.45 14.34
C LYS A 304 19.38 -9.54 15.40
N PRO A 305 19.50 -9.25 16.71
CA PRO A 305 19.23 -10.26 17.74
C PRO A 305 17.77 -10.76 17.72
N ILE A 306 16.81 -9.89 17.38
CA ILE A 306 15.40 -10.26 17.26
C ILE A 306 15.20 -11.29 16.14
N ILE A 307 15.81 -11.07 14.97
CA ILE A 307 15.77 -12.01 13.84
C ILE A 307 16.43 -13.33 14.23
N GLN A 308 17.59 -13.30 14.89
CA GLN A 308 18.30 -14.51 15.31
C GLN A 308 17.46 -15.37 16.27
N GLN A 309 16.72 -14.72 17.17
CA GLN A 309 15.85 -15.41 18.12
C GLN A 309 14.56 -15.94 17.46
N ARG A 310 13.86 -15.10 16.67
CA ARG A 310 12.54 -15.44 16.12
C ARG A 310 12.60 -16.25 14.83
N HIS A 311 13.66 -16.08 14.05
CA HIS A 311 13.87 -16.70 12.75
C HIS A 311 15.28 -17.32 12.65
N PRO A 312 15.62 -18.34 13.45
CA PRO A 312 16.99 -18.88 13.57
C PRO A 312 17.55 -19.47 12.26
N ARG A 313 16.69 -19.75 11.28
CA ARG A 313 17.09 -20.22 9.94
C ARG A 313 17.43 -19.09 8.97
N SER A 314 17.00 -17.87 9.25
CA SER A 314 17.23 -16.72 8.38
C SER A 314 18.72 -16.35 8.38
N ARG A 315 19.25 -16.03 7.20
CA ARG A 315 20.67 -15.66 7.02
C ARG A 315 20.87 -14.20 6.62
N ILE A 316 19.79 -13.44 6.43
CA ILE A 316 19.80 -12.09 5.85
C ILE A 316 20.60 -11.06 6.65
N VAL A 317 20.81 -11.28 7.96
CA VAL A 317 21.53 -10.37 8.87
C VAL A 317 23.05 -10.62 8.94
N TYR A 318 23.55 -11.57 8.15
CA TYR A 318 24.97 -11.97 8.13
C TYR A 318 25.71 -11.55 6.85
N GLY A 319 25.07 -10.78 5.97
CA GLY A 319 25.74 -10.14 4.84
C GLY A 319 26.72 -9.05 5.26
N GLU A 320 27.37 -8.43 4.27
CA GLU A 320 28.33 -7.34 4.49
C GLU A 320 27.59 -6.04 4.78
N PHE A 321 27.42 -5.71 6.06
CA PHE A 321 26.74 -4.51 6.51
C PHE A 321 27.70 -3.48 7.12
N ILE A 322 27.46 -2.21 6.82
CA ILE A 322 28.06 -1.05 7.49
C ILE A 322 26.98 -0.24 8.19
N ARG A 323 27.37 0.50 9.23
CA ARG A 323 26.46 1.46 9.87
C ARG A 323 26.38 2.72 9.02
N GLY A 324 25.18 3.02 8.52
CA GLY A 324 24.89 4.24 7.77
C GLY A 324 24.83 5.49 8.65
N LEU A 325 24.77 6.65 7.99
CA LEU A 325 24.67 7.96 8.66
C LEU A 325 23.37 8.12 9.45
N ASP A 326 22.32 7.38 9.06
CA ASP A 326 21.04 7.33 9.77
C ASP A 326 21.02 6.29 10.90
N GLY A 327 22.18 5.76 11.28
CA GLY A 327 22.36 4.79 12.35
C GLY A 327 21.94 3.35 12.01
N LYS A 328 21.31 3.13 10.85
CA LYS A 328 20.85 1.82 10.38
C LYS A 328 21.99 1.01 9.79
N MET A 329 21.96 -0.31 9.95
CA MET A 329 22.80 -1.24 9.21
C MET A 329 22.35 -1.26 7.74
N ARG A 330 23.30 -1.14 6.81
CA ARG A 330 23.07 -1.09 5.36
C ARG A 330 24.11 -1.94 4.65
N TYR A 331 23.72 -2.63 3.58
CA TYR A 331 24.68 -3.38 2.78
C TYR A 331 25.86 -2.49 2.36
N PHE A 332 27.03 -3.09 2.19
CA PHE A 332 28.18 -2.40 1.63
C PHE A 332 27.80 -1.76 0.28
N ARG A 333 28.44 -0.63 -0.02
CA ARG A 333 28.04 0.26 -1.11
C ARG A 333 27.89 -0.50 -2.44
N ASP A 334 28.87 -1.31 -2.79
CA ASP A 334 28.92 -1.94 -4.11
C ASP A 334 27.87 -3.04 -4.29
N ILE A 335 27.50 -3.75 -3.21
CA ILE A 335 26.36 -4.68 -3.20
C ILE A 335 25.07 -3.91 -3.54
N ARG A 336 24.85 -2.75 -2.89
CA ARG A 336 23.66 -1.93 -3.14
C ARG A 336 23.64 -1.39 -4.57
N VAL A 337 24.77 -0.91 -5.09
CA VAL A 337 24.87 -0.43 -6.48
C VAL A 337 24.55 -1.57 -7.45
N GLY A 338 25.10 -2.78 -7.23
CA GLY A 338 24.82 -3.96 -8.04
C GLY A 338 23.33 -4.31 -8.06
N LEU A 339 22.71 -4.45 -6.88
CA LEU A 339 21.28 -4.74 -6.73
C LEU A 339 20.42 -3.72 -7.50
N TYR A 340 20.70 -2.44 -7.32
CA TYR A 340 19.93 -1.38 -7.97
C TYR A 340 20.13 -1.34 -9.48
N ARG A 341 21.35 -1.53 -9.99
CA ARG A 341 21.62 -1.52 -11.44
C ARG A 341 20.90 -2.65 -12.16
N VAL A 342 21.00 -3.88 -11.64
CA VAL A 342 20.35 -5.05 -12.26
C VAL A 342 18.84 -4.88 -12.29
N MET A 343 18.24 -4.42 -11.19
CA MET A 343 16.81 -4.11 -11.13
C MET A 343 16.43 -2.99 -12.10
N ALA A 344 17.22 -1.90 -12.12
CA ALA A 344 16.95 -0.76 -12.98
C ALA A 344 17.04 -1.11 -14.46
N ASP A 345 18.05 -1.88 -14.87
CA ASP A 345 18.22 -2.34 -16.24
C ASP A 345 17.05 -3.23 -16.67
N ALA A 346 16.68 -4.21 -15.84
CA ALA A 346 15.56 -5.10 -16.11
C ALA A 346 14.23 -4.33 -16.23
N ILE A 347 13.97 -3.38 -15.33
CA ILE A 347 12.75 -2.57 -15.33
C ILE A 347 12.74 -1.63 -16.53
N ARG A 348 13.83 -0.92 -16.83
CA ARG A 348 13.90 0.02 -17.96
C ARG A 348 13.76 -0.68 -19.31
N GLN A 349 14.27 -1.91 -19.43
CA GLN A 349 14.10 -2.71 -20.64
C GLN A 349 12.63 -3.09 -20.88
N ALA A 350 11.88 -3.41 -19.84
CA ALA A 350 10.48 -3.80 -19.94
C ALA A 350 9.48 -2.63 -19.87
N ALA A 351 9.84 -1.55 -19.20
CA ALA A 351 8.96 -0.46 -18.80
C ALA A 351 9.72 0.88 -18.71
N PRO A 352 10.24 1.42 -19.83
CA PRO A 352 11.14 2.57 -19.85
C PRO A 352 10.54 3.85 -19.25
N GLU A 353 9.22 4.02 -19.36
CA GLU A 353 8.51 5.22 -18.89
C GLU A 353 8.09 5.15 -17.41
N VAL A 354 8.25 4.01 -16.74
CA VAL A 354 7.82 3.85 -15.34
C VAL A 354 8.75 4.66 -14.42
N CYS A 355 8.15 5.40 -13.49
CA CYS A 355 8.92 6.14 -12.49
C CYS A 355 9.63 5.17 -11.54
N LEU A 356 10.94 5.04 -11.70
CA LEU A 356 11.81 4.21 -10.86
C LEU A 356 12.53 5.08 -9.83
N TYR A 357 12.46 4.73 -8.54
CA TYR A 357 13.16 5.47 -7.50
C TYR A 357 13.86 4.58 -6.46
N LEU A 358 14.92 5.11 -5.84
CA LEU A 358 15.60 4.48 -4.71
C LEU A 358 15.07 5.01 -3.37
N CYS A 359 14.69 4.10 -2.47
CA CYS A 359 14.15 4.41 -1.16
C CYS A 359 15.26 4.63 -0.14
N MET A 360 15.33 5.81 0.47
CA MET A 360 16.25 6.14 1.56
C MET A 360 17.73 5.93 1.22
N GLU A 361 18.12 6.37 0.02
CA GLU A 361 19.49 6.33 -0.50
C GLU A 361 20.09 7.72 -0.69
N SER A 362 21.43 7.80 -0.65
CA SER A 362 22.17 9.04 -0.90
C SER A 362 22.20 9.41 -2.37
N GLU A 363 22.44 10.68 -2.67
CA GLU A 363 22.64 11.17 -4.04
C GLU A 363 23.74 10.39 -4.78
N ASP A 364 24.86 10.07 -4.14
CA ASP A 364 25.93 9.27 -4.75
C ASP A 364 25.47 7.88 -5.19
N MET A 365 24.57 7.26 -4.41
CA MET A 365 23.97 5.97 -4.76
C MET A 365 23.04 6.09 -5.96
N TRP A 366 22.25 7.17 -6.01
CA TRP A 366 21.41 7.50 -7.16
C TRP A 366 22.23 7.70 -8.44
N ARG A 367 23.29 8.51 -8.39
CA ARG A 367 24.17 8.73 -9.55
C ARG A 367 24.87 7.45 -9.97
N ALA A 368 25.38 6.66 -9.02
CA ALA A 368 26.06 5.40 -9.33
C ALA A 368 25.12 4.34 -9.92
N ALA A 369 23.90 4.19 -9.40
CA ALA A 369 23.00 3.13 -9.83
C ALA A 369 22.12 3.52 -11.03
N LEU A 370 21.61 4.74 -11.04
CA LEU A 370 20.60 5.19 -12.01
C LEU A 370 21.11 6.23 -13.01
N GLY A 371 22.29 6.81 -12.77
CA GLY A 371 22.92 7.81 -13.65
C GLY A 371 22.44 9.25 -13.44
N PHE A 372 21.59 9.51 -12.45
CA PHE A 372 21.07 10.85 -12.14
C PHE A 372 20.76 10.99 -10.65
N SER A 373 20.56 12.21 -10.17
CA SER A 373 20.04 12.51 -8.82
C SER A 373 18.61 13.07 -8.92
N PRO A 374 17.68 12.75 -8.01
CA PRO A 374 16.36 13.36 -8.04
C PRO A 374 16.41 14.85 -7.67
N GLU A 375 17.50 15.35 -7.05
CA GLU A 375 17.72 16.79 -6.85
C GLU A 375 17.82 17.54 -8.17
N ASP A 376 18.34 16.90 -9.23
CA ASP A 376 18.35 17.43 -10.59
C ASP A 376 16.92 17.65 -11.15
N ARG A 377 15.89 17.15 -10.45
CA ARG A 377 14.46 17.18 -10.81
C ARG A 377 13.59 17.85 -9.73
N GLY A 378 14.17 18.70 -8.88
CA GLY A 378 13.45 19.39 -7.80
C GLY A 378 13.22 18.52 -6.55
N GLY A 379 13.97 17.43 -6.42
CA GLY A 379 13.92 16.51 -5.30
C GLY A 379 13.02 15.30 -5.55
N LEU A 380 13.24 14.24 -4.77
CA LEU A 380 12.46 13.00 -4.90
C LEU A 380 10.95 13.18 -4.71
N PRO A 381 10.45 14.04 -3.79
CA PRO A 381 9.02 14.31 -3.70
C PRO A 381 8.42 14.88 -4.99
N ALA A 382 9.09 15.85 -5.61
CA ALA A 382 8.62 16.47 -6.86
C ALA A 382 8.60 15.47 -8.02
N MET A 383 9.62 14.61 -8.11
CA MET A 383 9.68 13.54 -9.12
C MET A 383 8.50 12.55 -9.01
N LEU A 384 8.10 12.19 -7.78
CA LEU A 384 6.98 11.28 -7.55
C LEU A 384 5.62 11.97 -7.72
N ASP A 385 5.51 13.25 -7.35
CA ASP A 385 4.33 14.06 -7.62
C ASP A 385 4.09 14.22 -9.13
N GLU A 386 5.15 14.37 -9.91
CA GLU A 386 5.07 14.43 -11.37
C GLU A 386 4.60 13.10 -11.96
N ALA A 387 5.04 11.96 -11.43
CA ALA A 387 4.52 10.65 -11.85
C ALA A 387 3.01 10.53 -11.62
N VAL A 388 2.49 11.04 -10.50
CA VAL A 388 1.05 11.11 -10.24
C VAL A 388 0.35 12.01 -11.25
N ARG A 389 0.86 13.22 -11.50
CA ARG A 389 0.25 14.15 -12.46
C ARG A 389 0.20 13.54 -13.87
N GLN A 390 1.30 12.95 -14.33
CA GLN A 390 1.41 12.41 -15.69
C GLN A 390 0.55 11.17 -15.89
N ARG A 391 0.59 10.23 -14.94
CA ARG A 391 -0.12 8.94 -15.06
C ARG A 391 -1.58 9.07 -14.64
N MET A 392 -1.83 9.63 -13.47
CA MET A 392 -3.15 9.61 -12.82
C MET A 392 -3.98 10.87 -13.10
N ARG A 393 -3.36 11.95 -13.60
CA ARG A 393 -4.02 13.24 -13.89
C ARG A 393 -4.61 13.93 -12.66
N ILE A 394 -3.98 13.71 -11.50
CA ILE A 394 -4.38 14.25 -10.19
C ILE A 394 -3.44 15.39 -9.81
N GLY A 395 -3.98 16.43 -9.16
CA GLY A 395 -3.20 17.60 -8.77
C GLY A 395 -2.75 18.48 -9.94
N ILE A 396 -3.42 18.36 -11.09
CA ILE A 396 -3.26 19.28 -12.24
C ILE A 396 -4.26 20.42 -12.06
N CYS A 397 -3.78 21.66 -11.90
CA CYS A 397 -4.65 22.83 -12.01
C CYS A 397 -5.20 22.87 -13.44
N ARG A 398 -6.50 22.62 -13.63
CA ARG A 398 -7.13 22.79 -14.93
C ARG A 398 -7.04 24.27 -15.29
N SER A 399 -6.34 24.59 -16.38
CA SER A 399 -6.23 25.93 -16.95
C SER A 399 -7.55 26.56 -17.42
N HIS A 400 -8.70 25.93 -17.14
CA HIS A 400 -10.03 26.39 -17.52
C HIS A 400 -10.78 27.15 -16.41
N ASP A 401 -10.24 27.24 -15.19
CA ASP A 401 -10.81 28.06 -14.12
C ASP A 401 -9.99 29.34 -13.83
N ALA A 402 -9.05 29.70 -14.70
CA ALA A 402 -8.31 30.97 -14.62
C ALA A 402 -9.18 32.21 -14.94
N SER A 403 -10.48 32.04 -15.22
CA SER A 403 -11.43 33.13 -15.44
C SER A 403 -12.44 33.34 -14.30
N ARG A 404 -12.29 32.67 -13.15
CA ARG A 404 -13.08 32.98 -11.95
C ARG A 404 -12.14 33.15 -10.75
N SER A 405 -11.96 34.43 -10.40
CA SER A 405 -11.28 34.97 -9.21
C SER A 405 -9.77 34.77 -9.08
N CYS A 406 -9.00 35.32 -10.03
CA CYS A 406 -7.81 36.11 -9.70
C CYS A 406 -8.04 37.53 -10.22
N GLY A 407 -8.93 38.26 -9.55
CA GLY A 407 -9.06 39.70 -9.70
C GLY A 407 -8.37 40.35 -8.51
N ASN A 408 -7.25 41.01 -8.77
CA ASN A 408 -6.76 42.09 -7.91
C ASN A 408 -7.91 43.06 -7.69
N ASP A 409 -8.20 43.41 -6.45
CA ASP A 409 -8.67 44.76 -6.15
C ASP A 409 -7.93 45.28 -4.92
N VAL A 410 -7.53 46.54 -5.09
CA VAL A 410 -6.72 47.45 -4.28
C VAL A 410 -7.20 47.60 -2.84
#